data_AF-A0A8J4SHI7-F1
#
_entry.id   AF-A0A8J4SHI7-F1
#
_cell.length_a   1.000
_cell.length_b   1.000
_cell.length_c   1.000
_cell.angle_alpha   90.00
_cell.angle_beta   90.00
_cell.angle_gamma   90.00
#
_symmetry.space_group_name_H-M   'P 1'
#
loop_
_entity.id
_entity.type
_entity.pdbx_description
1 polymer ?
#
loop_
_entity_poly.entity_id
_entity_poly.type
_entity_poly.pdbx_seq_one_letter_code
_entity_poly.pdbx_strand_id
1 'polypeptide(L)'
;MQNRRTEGVSKIDVVATILSAYSLALQDLSPKSFKSFFSLQNLYSTIITYAWCPVAKPTAKTAAAKMAAMLVRNAMQRAVAFLQHKIFPTQTPSLIMAPLALHGASTALPSNPLSDAIWLAAPKSKVTPSRKKIRNNDLSKRLKNIVHFQDCPMCGDKKLRHRLCMSCFKKGKYFV
;
A
#
# COMPACT_ATOMS: atom_id res chain seq x y z
N MET A 1 -13.50 -13.89 15.74
CA MET A 1 -12.74 -14.97 15.05
C MET A 1 -12.89 -14.71 13.55
N GLN A 2 -11.90 -14.62 12.66
CA GLN A 2 -10.45 -14.81 12.67
C GLN A 2 -9.77 -13.71 11.81
N ASN A 3 -8.58 -13.29 12.23
CA ASN A 3 -7.61 -12.47 11.49
C ASN A 3 -7.00 -13.29 10.34
N ARG A 4 -6.99 -12.78 9.10
CA ARG A 4 -6.07 -13.23 8.05
C ARG A 4 -4.97 -12.18 7.86
N ARG A 5 -3.84 -12.39 8.55
CA ARG A 5 -2.57 -11.72 8.25
C ARG A 5 -1.99 -12.35 7.00
N THR A 6 -1.90 -11.60 5.91
CA THR A 6 -0.98 -11.92 4.82
C THR A 6 0.38 -11.37 5.21
N GLU A 7 1.31 -12.28 5.50
CA GLU A 7 2.71 -12.00 5.80
C GLU A 7 3.39 -11.43 4.56
N GLY A 8 3.46 -10.10 4.48
CA GLY A 8 4.31 -9.42 3.51
C GLY A 8 5.72 -9.37 4.08
N VAL A 9 6.56 -10.36 3.72
CA VAL A 9 8.01 -10.30 3.97
C VAL A 9 8.53 -9.02 3.33
N SER A 10 8.94 -8.07 4.15
CA SER A 10 9.40 -6.79 3.64
C SER A 10 10.75 -7.01 2.94
N LYS A 11 11.06 -6.24 1.89
CA LYS A 11 12.36 -6.32 1.21
C LYS A 11 13.55 -6.18 2.16
N ILE A 12 13.32 -5.58 3.32
CA ILE A 12 14.30 -5.39 4.40
C ILE A 12 14.61 -6.71 5.09
N ASP A 13 13.61 -7.56 5.31
CA ASP A 13 13.76 -8.88 5.95
C ASP A 13 14.56 -9.85 5.06
N VAL A 14 14.37 -9.76 3.74
CA VAL A 14 15.15 -10.55 2.76
C VAL A 14 16.62 -10.13 2.77
N VAL A 15 16.91 -8.83 2.81
CA VAL A 15 18.30 -8.33 2.86
C VAL A 15 18.98 -8.71 4.18
N ALA A 16 18.26 -8.65 5.31
CA ALA A 16 18.77 -9.09 6.60
C ALA A 16 19.09 -10.59 6.62
N THR A 17 18.24 -11.42 6.00
CA THR A 17 18.46 -12.87 5.90
C THR A 17 19.67 -13.19 5.03
N ILE A 18 19.85 -12.48 3.91
CA ILE A 18 21.01 -12.67 3.02
C ILE A 18 22.32 -12.25 3.72
N LEU A 19 22.33 -11.11 4.42
CA LEU A 19 23.51 -10.65 5.17
C LEU A 19 23.87 -11.61 6.31
N SER A 20 22.88 -12.15 7.03
CA SER A 20 23.11 -13.15 8.08
C SER A 20 23.69 -14.45 7.52
N ALA A 21 23.21 -14.91 6.35
CA ALA A 21 23.73 -16.12 5.70
C ALA A 21 25.19 -15.92 5.24
N TYR A 22 25.53 -14.73 4.75
CA TYR A 22 26.89 -14.40 4.31
C TYR A 22 27.89 -14.36 5.49
N SER A 23 27.47 -13.86 6.65
CA SER A 23 28.31 -13.86 7.86
C SER A 23 28.59 -15.26 8.40
N LEU A 24 27.63 -16.18 8.31
CA LEU A 24 27.84 -17.58 8.71
C LEU A 24 28.76 -18.31 7.71
N ALA A 25 28.61 -18.06 6.41
CA ALA A 25 29.47 -18.65 5.38
C ALA A 25 30.95 -18.22 5.51
N LEU A 26 31.23 -17.08 6.14
CA LEU A 26 32.59 -16.58 6.35
C LEU A 26 33.32 -17.20 7.54
N GLN A 27 32.65 -17.98 8.40
CA GLN A 27 33.26 -18.61 9.58
C GLN A 27 33.85 -20.01 9.29
N ASP A 28 33.50 -20.64 8.17
CA ASP A 28 33.96 -21.99 7.79
C ASP A 28 35.17 -22.02 6.83
N LEU A 29 35.69 -20.85 6.40
CA LEU A 29 36.85 -20.81 5.49
C LEU A 29 38.18 -20.86 6.25
N SER A 30 38.74 -22.07 6.29
CA SER A 30 40.11 -22.38 6.72
C SER A 30 41.18 -21.55 5.96
N PRO A 31 42.23 -21.05 6.64
CA PRO A 31 43.18 -20.08 6.10
C PRO A 31 44.25 -20.76 5.23
N LYS A 32 43.86 -21.32 4.09
CA LYS A 32 44.81 -21.87 3.10
C LYS A 32 44.43 -21.45 1.68
N SER A 33 44.45 -20.16 1.40
CA SER A 33 44.84 -19.56 0.10
C SER A 33 44.53 -18.06 0.11
N PHE A 34 45.46 -17.29 0.66
CA PHE A 34 45.35 -15.84 0.84
C PHE A 34 45.35 -15.04 -0.49
N LYS A 35 45.59 -15.70 -1.63
CA LYS A 35 45.63 -15.06 -2.96
C LYS A 35 44.26 -14.96 -3.66
N SER A 36 43.24 -15.69 -3.20
CA SER A 36 41.88 -15.61 -3.76
C SER A 36 41.00 -14.56 -3.07
N PHE A 37 41.34 -14.17 -1.82
CA PHE A 37 40.55 -13.23 -1.02
C PHE A 37 40.53 -11.80 -1.60
N PHE A 38 41.62 -11.38 -2.25
CA PHE A 38 41.73 -10.04 -2.85
C PHE A 38 40.90 -9.87 -4.13
N SER A 39 40.51 -10.98 -4.78
CA SER A 39 39.61 -10.96 -5.95
C SER A 39 38.15 -10.85 -5.50
N LEU A 40 37.78 -11.54 -4.41
CA LEU A 40 36.41 -11.51 -3.86
C LEU A 40 36.06 -10.16 -3.21
N GLN A 41 37.02 -9.47 -2.58
CA GLN A 41 36.79 -8.10 -2.07
C GLN A 41 36.54 -7.08 -3.19
N ASN A 42 37.20 -7.22 -4.34
CA ASN A 42 36.96 -6.35 -5.51
C ASN A 42 35.61 -6.66 -6.19
N LEU A 43 35.19 -7.93 -6.21
CA LEU A 43 33.85 -8.30 -6.66
C LEU A 43 32.76 -7.77 -5.71
N TYR A 44 32.99 -7.81 -4.40
CA TYR A 44 32.02 -7.34 -3.41
C TYR A 44 31.85 -5.81 -3.43
N SER A 45 32.94 -5.04 -3.59
CA SER A 45 32.84 -3.57 -3.74
C SER A 45 32.17 -3.16 -5.05
N THR A 46 32.43 -3.90 -6.13
CA THR A 46 31.77 -3.69 -7.43
C THR A 46 30.26 -3.96 -7.33
N ILE A 47 29.86 -5.06 -6.70
CA ILE A 47 28.44 -5.39 -6.48
C ILE A 47 27.74 -4.37 -5.58
N ILE A 48 28.39 -3.88 -4.51
CA ILE A 48 27.82 -2.83 -3.64
C ILE A 48 27.63 -1.52 -4.42
N THR A 49 28.56 -1.16 -5.30
CA THR A 49 28.46 0.05 -6.12
C THR A 49 27.30 -0.06 -7.12
N TYR A 50 27.05 -1.23 -7.72
CA TYR A 50 25.89 -1.45 -8.60
C TYR A 50 24.55 -1.55 -7.82
N ALA A 51 24.56 -2.06 -6.59
CA ALA A 51 23.36 -2.18 -5.76
C ALA A 51 22.93 -0.84 -5.12
N TRP A 52 23.84 0.12 -5.02
CA TRP A 52 23.60 1.50 -4.55
C TRP A 52 23.63 2.53 -5.68
N CYS A 53 23.38 2.12 -6.93
CA CYS A 53 22.97 3.09 -7.96
C CYS A 53 21.53 3.53 -7.67
N PRO A 54 21.28 4.79 -7.27
CA PRO A 54 19.92 5.30 -7.17
C PRO A 54 19.28 5.25 -8.55
N VAL A 55 18.12 4.60 -8.61
CA VAL A 55 17.11 4.62 -9.68
C VAL A 55 17.37 5.75 -10.67
N ALA A 56 18.00 5.39 -11.80
CA ALA A 56 18.14 6.29 -12.93
C ALA A 56 16.74 6.80 -13.31
N LYS A 57 16.58 8.12 -13.30
CA LYS A 57 15.35 8.80 -13.72
C LYS A 57 14.92 8.22 -15.08
N PRO A 58 13.63 7.95 -15.28
CA PRO A 58 13.14 7.36 -16.52
C PRO A 58 13.49 8.29 -17.67
N THR A 59 14.44 7.88 -18.50
CA THR A 59 14.74 8.56 -19.76
C THR A 59 13.50 8.43 -20.67
N ALA A 60 13.27 9.44 -21.52
CA ALA A 60 12.10 9.52 -22.40
C ALA A 60 11.83 8.24 -23.23
N LYS A 61 12.87 7.44 -23.50
CA LYS A 61 12.79 6.14 -24.16
C LYS A 61 11.96 5.10 -23.37
N THR A 62 11.94 5.18 -22.04
CA THR A 62 11.16 4.27 -21.16
C THR A 62 9.67 4.60 -21.15
N ALA A 63 9.31 5.88 -21.37
CA ALA A 63 7.91 6.30 -21.47
C ALA A 63 7.27 5.82 -22.79
N ALA A 64 8.01 5.90 -23.89
CA ALA A 64 7.56 5.39 -25.19
C ALA A 64 7.31 3.87 -25.17
N ALA A 65 8.19 3.08 -24.55
CA ALA A 65 8.02 1.64 -24.40
C ALA A 65 6.76 1.28 -23.57
N LYS A 66 6.46 2.05 -22.51
CA LYS A 66 5.25 1.85 -21.70
C LYS A 66 3.97 2.22 -22.47
N MET A 67 4.00 3.25 -23.30
CA MET A 67 2.87 3.66 -24.14
C MET A 67 2.60 2.61 -25.23
N ALA A 68 3.64 2.07 -25.88
CA ALA A 68 3.51 0.99 -26.85
C ALA A 68 2.90 -0.28 -26.22
N ALA A 69 3.37 -0.69 -25.03
CA ALA A 69 2.80 -1.83 -24.31
C ALA A 69 1.33 -1.61 -23.90
N MET A 70 0.95 -0.38 -23.57
CA MET A 70 -0.44 -0.05 -23.22
C MET A 70 -1.36 -0.07 -24.47
N LEU A 71 -0.86 0.36 -25.63
CA LEU A 71 -1.59 0.29 -26.90
C LEU A 71 -1.82 -1.17 -27.36
N VAL A 72 -0.80 -2.03 -27.26
CA VAL A 72 -0.92 -3.45 -27.62
C VAL A 72 -1.91 -4.18 -26.71
N ARG A 73 -1.91 -3.90 -25.40
CA ARG A 73 -2.90 -4.47 -24.46
C ARG A 73 -4.33 -4.01 -24.77
N ASN A 74 -4.53 -2.74 -25.10
CA ASN A 74 -5.85 -2.22 -25.48
C ASN A 74 -6.36 -2.83 -26.80
N ALA A 75 -5.47 -3.05 -27.78
CA ALA A 75 -5.83 -3.68 -29.04
C ALA A 75 -6.25 -5.16 -28.85
N MET A 76 -5.49 -5.92 -28.05
CA MET A 76 -5.82 -7.31 -27.70
C MET A 76 -7.18 -7.43 -26.97
N GLN A 77 -7.46 -6.53 -26.02
CA GLN A 77 -8.73 -6.53 -25.28
C GLN A 77 -9.95 -6.26 -26.18
N ARG A 78 -9.80 -5.41 -27.20
CA ARG A 78 -10.86 -5.17 -28.20
C ARG A 78 -11.08 -6.37 -29.12
N ALA A 79 -10.02 -7.06 -29.53
CA ALA A 79 -10.13 -8.27 -30.35
C ALA A 79 -10.88 -9.39 -29.61
N VAL A 80 -10.58 -9.61 -28.32
CA VAL A 80 -11.26 -10.62 -27.48
C VAL A 80 -12.75 -10.30 -27.30
N ALA A 81 -13.12 -9.03 -27.08
CA ALA A 81 -14.51 -8.62 -26.97
C ALA A 81 -15.30 -8.84 -28.28
N PHE A 82 -14.65 -8.65 -29.42
CA PHE A 82 -15.27 -8.87 -30.74
C PHE A 82 -15.50 -10.36 -31.04
N LEU A 83 -14.59 -11.23 -30.57
CA LEU A 83 -14.74 -12.69 -30.68
C LEU A 83 -15.85 -13.24 -29.77
N GLN A 84 -16.05 -12.67 -28.57
CA GLN A 84 -17.09 -13.13 -27.64
C GLN A 84 -18.52 -12.91 -28.17
N HIS A 85 -18.75 -11.85 -28.95
CA HIS A 85 -20.07 -11.58 -29.56
C HIS A 85 -20.44 -12.51 -30.72
N LYS A 86 -19.49 -13.30 -31.25
CA LYS A 86 -19.74 -14.26 -32.34
C LYS A 86 -20.00 -15.70 -31.85
N ILE A 87 -19.70 -16.00 -30.58
CA ILE A 87 -19.71 -17.39 -30.07
C ILE A 87 -20.94 -17.71 -29.21
N PHE A 88 -21.66 -16.70 -28.70
CA PHE A 88 -22.85 -16.91 -27.86
C PHE A 88 -24.08 -16.18 -28.44
N PRO A 89 -25.00 -16.89 -29.13
CA PRO A 89 -26.29 -16.32 -29.46
C PRO A 89 -27.12 -16.16 -28.18
N THR A 90 -27.63 -14.94 -27.98
CA THR A 90 -28.53 -14.52 -26.91
C THR A 90 -29.72 -15.48 -26.76
N GLN A 91 -29.75 -16.25 -25.68
CA GLN A 91 -30.95 -16.95 -25.24
C GLN A 91 -31.82 -15.98 -24.42
N THR A 92 -33.05 -15.81 -24.88
CA THR A 92 -34.15 -15.10 -24.23
C THR A 92 -34.61 -15.86 -22.99
N PRO A 93 -34.64 -15.26 -21.78
CA PRO A 93 -35.38 -15.83 -20.68
C PRO A 93 -36.83 -15.30 -20.70
N SER A 94 -37.74 -16.26 -20.77
CA SER A 94 -39.19 -16.14 -20.69
C SER A 94 -39.66 -15.47 -19.39
N LEU A 95 -40.72 -14.68 -19.51
CA LEU A 95 -41.50 -14.15 -18.41
C LEU A 95 -42.28 -15.31 -17.75
N ILE A 96 -42.08 -15.54 -16.46
CA ILE A 96 -42.96 -16.36 -15.61
C ILE A 96 -43.37 -15.51 -14.40
N MET A 97 -44.64 -15.07 -14.42
CA MET A 97 -45.48 -14.66 -13.28
C MET A 97 -45.62 -15.88 -12.33
N ALA A 98 -45.72 -15.83 -11.00
CA ALA A 98 -46.40 -14.95 -10.05
C ALA A 98 -45.96 -15.34 -8.59
N PRO A 99 -46.43 -14.66 -7.53
CA PRO A 99 -45.74 -14.51 -6.24
C PRO A 99 -46.20 -15.48 -5.13
N LEU A 100 -45.29 -15.80 -4.20
CA LEU A 100 -45.62 -16.34 -2.87
C LEU A 100 -45.72 -15.20 -1.86
N ALA A 101 -46.89 -15.12 -1.23
CA ALA A 101 -47.21 -14.24 -0.12
C ALA A 101 -46.72 -14.81 1.22
N LEU A 102 -46.57 -13.87 2.17
CA LEU A 102 -46.81 -13.99 3.62
C LEU A 102 -45.57 -13.92 4.54
N HIS A 103 -45.77 -13.18 5.65
CA HIS A 103 -44.95 -12.92 6.85
C HIS A 103 -44.03 -11.68 6.73
N GLY A 104 -44.15 -10.64 7.55
CA GLY A 104 -44.94 -10.43 8.75
C GLY A 104 -44.88 -8.97 9.22
N ALA A 105 -45.88 -8.58 10.01
CA ALA A 105 -46.04 -7.35 10.78
C ALA A 105 -45.03 -6.21 10.53
N SER A 106 -45.40 -5.25 9.67
CA SER A 106 -44.90 -3.88 9.79
C SER A 106 -45.80 -3.15 10.78
N THR A 107 -45.34 -3.02 12.03
CA THR A 107 -45.85 -2.00 12.93
C THR A 107 -45.61 -0.65 12.26
N ALA A 108 -46.67 -0.11 11.65
CA ALA A 108 -46.68 1.25 11.11
C ALA A 108 -46.60 2.24 12.27
N LEU A 109 -45.40 2.42 12.81
CA LEU A 109 -45.00 3.72 13.36
C LEU A 109 -45.26 4.75 12.26
N PRO A 110 -45.72 5.97 12.57
CA PRO A 110 -45.83 7.04 11.58
C PRO A 110 -44.42 7.30 11.05
N SER A 111 -44.06 6.58 9.99
CA SER A 111 -42.74 6.62 9.43
C SER A 111 -42.69 7.92 8.66
N ASN A 112 -41.87 8.83 9.16
CA ASN A 112 -41.57 10.02 8.40
C ASN A 112 -41.00 9.49 7.07
N PRO A 113 -41.60 9.77 5.91
CA PRO A 113 -41.15 9.18 4.63
C PRO A 113 -39.67 9.50 4.37
N LEU A 114 -39.17 10.58 4.98
CA LEU A 114 -37.76 10.94 4.97
C LEU A 114 -36.87 9.95 5.74
N SER A 115 -37.30 9.45 6.91
CA SER A 115 -36.50 8.48 7.66
C SER A 115 -36.37 7.17 6.91
N ASP A 116 -37.46 6.70 6.29
CA ASP A 116 -37.45 5.44 5.52
C ASP A 116 -36.56 5.54 4.27
N ALA A 117 -36.58 6.69 3.60
CA ALA A 117 -35.71 6.95 2.45
C ALA A 117 -34.21 6.94 2.82
N ILE A 118 -33.85 7.40 4.02
CA ILE A 118 -32.46 7.40 4.51
C ILE A 118 -32.00 5.96 4.80
N TRP A 119 -32.85 5.13 5.41
CA TRP A 119 -32.52 3.73 5.70
C TRP A 119 -32.35 2.87 4.44
N LEU A 120 -33.04 3.22 3.35
CA LEU A 120 -32.93 2.55 2.05
C LEU A 120 -31.81 3.10 1.16
N ALA A 121 -31.12 4.17 1.58
CA ALA A 121 -30.10 4.81 0.77
C ALA A 121 -28.81 3.96 0.72
N ALA A 122 -28.59 3.30 -0.43
CA ALA A 122 -27.33 2.65 -0.74
C ALA A 122 -26.53 3.44 -1.79
N PRO A 123 -25.18 3.43 -1.75
CA PRO A 123 -24.36 3.97 -2.82
C PRO A 123 -24.73 3.30 -4.15
N LYS A 124 -25.19 4.08 -5.13
CA LYS A 124 -25.66 3.54 -6.41
C LYS A 124 -24.56 2.84 -7.21
N SER A 125 -23.31 3.29 -7.08
CA SER A 125 -22.18 2.74 -7.82
C SER A 125 -20.85 2.87 -7.06
N LYS A 126 -19.88 2.05 -7.46
CA LYS A 126 -18.53 2.06 -6.90
C LYS A 126 -17.80 3.35 -7.28
N VAL A 127 -17.20 4.01 -6.30
CA VAL A 127 -16.34 5.18 -6.53
C VAL A 127 -15.06 4.76 -7.27
N THR A 128 -14.73 5.47 -8.35
CA THR A 128 -13.51 5.18 -9.11
C THR A 128 -12.25 5.46 -8.28
N PRO A 129 -11.15 4.70 -8.49
CA PRO A 129 -9.90 4.93 -7.75
C PRO A 129 -9.38 6.36 -7.87
N SER A 130 -9.56 7.00 -9.03
CA SER A 130 -9.18 8.42 -9.25
C SER A 130 -9.95 9.37 -8.33
N ARG A 131 -11.29 9.24 -8.27
CA ARG A 131 -12.13 10.07 -7.38
C ARG A 131 -11.79 9.85 -5.90
N LYS A 132 -11.54 8.60 -5.50
CA LYS A 132 -11.08 8.28 -4.13
C LYS A 132 -9.72 8.94 -3.83
N LYS A 133 -8.78 8.90 -4.79
CA LYS A 133 -7.45 9.48 -4.65
C LYS A 133 -7.52 11.00 -4.47
N ILE A 134 -8.32 11.70 -5.26
CA ILE A 134 -8.51 13.15 -5.13
C ILE A 134 -9.05 13.47 -3.74
N ARG A 135 -10.21 12.91 -3.38
CA ARG A 135 -10.86 13.13 -2.08
C ARG A 135 -9.97 12.81 -0.87
N ASN A 136 -9.06 11.84 -0.98
CA ASN A 136 -8.16 11.49 0.12
C ASN A 136 -6.91 12.37 0.18
N ASN A 137 -6.45 12.92 -0.95
CA ASN A 137 -5.25 13.77 -1.03
C ASN A 137 -5.56 15.27 -1.04
N ASP A 138 -6.80 15.66 -0.76
CA ASP A 138 -7.19 17.05 -0.57
C ASP A 138 -6.25 17.73 0.45
N LEU A 139 -5.81 18.95 0.14
CA LEU A 139 -4.88 19.73 0.97
C LEU A 139 -5.39 19.95 2.40
N SER A 140 -6.71 20.02 2.57
CA SER A 140 -7.36 20.17 3.88
C SER A 140 -7.19 18.95 4.79
N LYS A 141 -7.08 17.75 4.21
CA LYS A 141 -6.92 16.47 4.93
C LYS A 141 -5.46 16.05 5.04
N ARG A 142 -4.56 16.75 4.35
CA ARG A 142 -3.13 16.45 4.39
C ARG A 142 -2.58 16.75 5.78
N LEU A 143 -1.70 15.87 6.27
CA LEU A 143 -0.99 16.09 7.51
C LEU A 143 -0.17 17.38 7.43
N LYS A 144 -0.50 18.35 8.29
CA LYS A 144 0.21 19.62 8.38
C LYS A 144 1.51 19.43 9.15
N ASN A 145 2.56 20.11 8.72
CA ASN A 145 3.82 20.09 9.45
C ASN A 145 3.66 20.81 10.81
N ILE A 146 4.16 20.17 11.86
CA ILE A 146 4.19 20.75 13.20
C ILE A 146 5.44 21.63 13.29
N VAL A 147 5.26 22.95 13.23
CA VAL A 147 6.39 23.91 13.26
C VAL A 147 6.83 24.28 14.68
N HIS A 148 6.04 23.93 15.70
CA HIS A 148 6.23 24.39 17.08
C HIS A 148 7.01 23.38 17.94
N PHE A 149 8.11 22.84 17.41
CA PHE A 149 9.09 22.11 18.20
C PHE A 149 10.06 23.08 18.87
N GLN A 150 10.41 22.83 20.12
CA GLN A 150 11.39 23.59 20.90
C GLN A 150 12.30 22.60 21.63
N ASP A 151 13.53 23.00 21.90
CA ASP A 151 14.46 22.18 22.69
C ASP A 151 14.09 22.21 24.17
N CYS A 152 14.20 21.07 24.84
CA CYS A 152 14.02 20.99 26.27
C CYS A 152 15.25 21.59 27.00
N PRO A 153 15.07 22.52 27.95
CA PRO A 153 16.20 23.16 28.63
C PRO A 153 17.00 22.20 29.53
N MET A 154 16.42 21.06 29.93
CA MET A 154 17.04 20.12 30.88
C MET A 154 17.73 18.93 30.21
N CYS A 155 17.27 18.50 29.04
CA CYS A 155 17.79 17.31 28.37
C CYS A 155 18.19 17.52 26.90
N GLY A 156 17.85 18.66 26.30
CA GLY A 156 18.10 18.92 24.87
C GLY A 156 17.16 18.19 23.90
N ASP A 157 16.28 17.31 24.37
CA ASP A 157 15.32 16.62 23.48
C ASP A 157 14.26 17.60 22.93
N LYS A 158 13.83 17.39 21.68
CA LYS A 158 12.75 18.17 21.07
C LYS A 158 11.42 17.89 21.79
N LYS A 159 10.77 18.95 22.25
CA LYS A 159 9.42 18.93 22.83
C LYS A 159 8.47 19.84 22.05
N LEU A 160 7.17 19.61 22.22
CA LEU A 160 6.13 20.52 21.70
C LEU A 160 6.03 21.78 22.59
N ARG A 161 5.74 22.93 21.99
CA ARG A 161 5.41 24.15 22.75
C ARG A 161 4.26 23.87 23.73
N HIS A 162 4.40 24.36 24.96
CA HIS A 162 3.44 24.20 26.07
C HIS A 162 3.21 22.75 26.57
N ARG A 163 4.02 21.77 26.16
CA ARG A 163 4.02 20.43 26.77
C ARG A 163 5.29 20.18 27.56
N LEU A 164 5.16 19.43 28.66
CA LEU A 164 6.31 18.91 29.39
C LEU A 164 7.08 17.93 28.50
N CYS A 165 8.39 17.88 28.68
CA CYS A 165 9.22 16.94 27.96
C CYS A 165 8.95 15.52 28.48
N MET A 166 8.55 14.60 27.59
CA MET A 166 8.21 13.23 27.97
C MET A 166 9.41 12.44 28.52
N SER A 167 10.63 12.72 28.04
CA SER A 167 11.84 12.09 28.55
C SER A 167 12.19 12.58 29.95
N CYS A 168 12.08 13.88 30.22
CA CYS A 168 12.29 14.44 31.56
C CYS A 168 11.21 14.01 32.55
N PHE A 169 9.94 13.95 32.11
CA PHE A 169 8.82 13.50 32.94
C PHE A 169 9.02 12.05 33.39
N LYS A 170 9.36 11.15 32.45
CA LYS A 170 9.64 9.74 32.76
C LYS A 170 10.82 9.56 33.72
N LYS A 171 11.82 10.44 33.65
CA LYS A 171 13.01 10.41 34.53
C LYS A 171 12.78 11.10 35.89
N GLY A 172 11.60 11.67 36.15
CA GLY A 172 11.30 12.35 37.41
C GLY A 172 12.05 13.67 37.64
N LYS A 173 12.68 14.26 36.61
CA LYS A 173 13.54 15.45 36.76
C LYS A 173 12.83 16.73 37.19
N TYR A 174 11.50 16.77 37.10
CA TYR A 174 10.68 17.95 37.46
C TYR A 174 10.21 17.95 38.92
N PHE A 175 10.46 16.86 39.66
CA PHE A 175 9.98 16.67 41.03
C PHE A 175 11.12 16.76 42.06
N VAL A 176 12.23 17.40 41.68
CA VAL A 176 13.41 17.59 42.51
C VAL A 176 13.37 19.00 43.09
#